data_AF-A0A932FNM3-F1
#
_entry.id   AF-A0A932FNM3-F1
#
_cell.length_a   1.000
_cell.length_b   1.000
_cell.length_c   1.000
_cell.angle_alpha   90.00
_cell.angle_beta   90.00
_cell.angle_gamma   90.00
#
_symmetry.space_group_name_H-M   'P 1'
#
loop_
_entity.id
_entity.type
_entity.pdbx_description
1 polymer ?
#
loop_
_entity_poly.entity_id
_entity_poly.type
_entity_poly.pdbx_seq_one_letter_code
_entity_poly.pdbx_strand_id
1 'polypeptide(L)'
;GNLDALPEGSRYQIFTAPGDQSLLARATRLLRAVLPVDVVAVDEEGHEGRYSQMTHYHRRAITDARGAALIFASPDSLLSTDALRYVVARHAVGMRAVVVPPVRLTKESVLPALVARGSAAFAPRELVRFALDHLHPATLAYMADASRFNAFPTGLQWRVGEEGMISRSFHLYPLMLAPVHLALPARTIDSNYIEHCVPNMEDIDVVTDSDVLAMFDLTAKRRYGGRAKTRTMRIWRLASVAGRCSPHHLLFWRHAIRLHTDVLDARWSAVEKESAAIADLVLARRHLARRLHPMLRVISSMQQRVERRARDLRRRAPRLRLKRIVRVVAIARKRVRRKMKRPSRGGAET
;
A
#
# COMPACT_ATOMS: atom_id res chain seq x y z
N GLY A 1 18.42 20.45 -3.83
CA GLY A 1 18.19 19.21 -4.59
C GLY A 1 16.76 19.15 -5.08
N ASN A 2 15.87 18.52 -4.31
CA ASN A 2 14.46 18.39 -4.71
C ASN A 2 13.64 19.69 -4.57
N LEU A 3 13.85 20.44 -3.49
CA LEU A 3 13.03 21.62 -3.18
C LEU A 3 13.23 22.77 -4.17
N ASP A 4 14.43 22.91 -4.73
CA ASP A 4 14.76 23.97 -5.72
C ASP A 4 14.00 23.80 -7.04
N ALA A 5 13.37 22.65 -7.26
CA ALA A 5 12.54 22.41 -8.44
C ALA A 5 11.10 22.89 -8.29
N LEU A 6 10.68 23.25 -7.07
CA LEU A 6 9.33 23.73 -6.82
C LEU A 6 9.13 25.13 -7.42
N PRO A 7 7.99 25.42 -8.07
CA PRO A 7 7.71 26.74 -8.62
C PRO A 7 7.69 27.83 -7.55
N GLU A 8 7.96 29.07 -7.97
CA GLU A 8 7.77 30.25 -7.11
C GLU A 8 6.33 30.29 -6.55
N GLY A 9 6.19 30.71 -5.29
CA GLY A 9 4.91 30.70 -4.58
C GLY A 9 4.53 29.35 -3.96
N SER A 10 5.33 28.29 -4.15
CA SER A 10 5.14 27.03 -3.44
C SER A 10 5.28 27.21 -1.93
N ARG A 11 4.49 26.46 -1.15
CA ARG A 11 4.54 26.45 0.32
C ARG A 11 4.51 25.02 0.86
N TYR A 12 5.09 24.80 2.03
CA TYR A 12 5.09 23.51 2.71
C TYR A 12 4.24 23.59 3.99
N GLN A 13 3.25 22.72 4.11
CA GLN A 13 2.38 22.67 5.29
C GLN A 13 2.64 21.40 6.10
N ILE A 14 2.87 21.56 7.41
CA ILE A 14 3.13 20.47 8.34
C ILE A 14 2.03 20.46 9.40
N PHE A 15 1.21 19.41 9.39
CA PHE A 15 0.25 19.15 10.45
C PHE A 15 0.92 18.32 11.54
N THR A 16 0.95 18.82 12.77
CA THR A 16 1.65 18.18 13.89
C THR A 16 0.93 18.37 15.20
N ALA A 17 1.12 17.45 16.15
CA ALA A 17 0.63 17.63 17.51
C ALA A 17 1.32 18.86 18.14
N PRO A 18 0.63 19.63 19.02
CA PRO A 18 1.21 20.80 19.67
C PRO A 18 2.54 20.51 20.39
N GLY A 19 2.64 19.35 21.05
CA GLY A 19 3.84 18.93 21.77
C GLY A 19 5.06 18.61 20.89
N ASP A 20 4.85 18.36 19.60
CA ASP A 20 5.92 17.95 18.68
C ASP A 20 6.57 19.13 17.93
N GLN A 21 6.06 20.35 18.10
CA GLN A 21 6.59 21.53 17.39
C GLN A 21 8.07 21.80 17.71
N SER A 22 8.48 21.58 18.97
CA SER A 22 9.87 21.76 19.39
C SER A 22 10.82 20.76 18.70
N LEU A 23 10.35 19.53 18.45
CA LEU A 23 11.11 18.51 17.71
C LEU A 23 11.32 18.91 16.25
N LEU A 24 10.37 19.64 15.68
CA LEU A 24 10.41 20.11 14.29
C LEU A 24 11.16 21.42 14.10
N ALA A 25 11.52 22.13 15.18
CA ALA A 25 12.10 23.48 15.10
C ALA A 25 13.37 23.53 14.22
N ARG A 26 14.27 22.54 14.37
CA ARG A 26 15.49 22.47 13.55
C ARG A 26 15.18 22.19 12.08
N ALA A 27 14.31 21.22 11.79
CA ALA A 27 13.97 20.83 10.42
C ALA A 27 13.23 21.95 9.68
N THR A 28 12.26 22.57 10.34
CA THR A 28 11.48 23.71 9.80
C THR A 28 12.35 24.93 9.53
N ARG A 29 13.34 25.23 10.39
CA ARG A 29 14.32 26.30 10.11
C ARG A 29 15.08 26.06 8.81
N LEU A 30 15.53 24.83 8.57
CA LEU A 30 16.23 24.49 7.33
C LEU A 30 15.31 24.58 6.10
N LEU A 31 14.05 24.12 6.22
CA LEU A 31 13.08 24.21 5.14
C LEU A 31 12.69 25.66 4.82
N ARG A 32 12.54 26.52 5.83
CA ARG A 32 12.21 27.95 5.67
C ARG A 32 13.28 28.74 4.91
N ALA A 33 14.51 28.24 4.85
CA ALA A 33 15.56 28.83 4.03
C ALA A 33 15.31 28.61 2.52
N VAL A 34 14.41 27.69 2.14
CA VAL A 34 14.15 27.31 0.75
C VAL A 34 12.73 27.69 0.31
N LEU A 35 11.72 27.51 1.16
CA LEU A 35 10.34 27.88 0.85
C LEU A 35 9.52 28.25 2.10
N PRO A 36 8.41 28.99 1.97
CA PRO A 36 7.47 29.22 3.07
C PRO A 36 7.02 27.92 3.74
N VAL A 37 7.07 27.88 5.09
CA VAL A 37 6.66 26.71 5.88
C VAL A 37 5.63 27.10 6.95
N ASP A 38 4.44 26.51 6.84
CA ASP A 38 3.37 26.60 7.81
C ASP A 38 3.39 25.37 8.72
N VAL A 39 3.55 25.58 10.02
CA VAL A 39 3.40 24.50 11.02
C VAL A 39 2.04 24.68 11.67
N VAL A 40 1.13 23.76 11.37
CA VAL A 40 -0.25 23.78 11.85
C VAL A 40 -0.36 22.80 13.02
N ALA A 41 -0.52 23.36 14.22
CA ALA A 41 -0.89 22.58 15.39
C ALA A 41 -2.27 21.96 15.17
N VAL A 42 -2.37 20.65 15.40
CA VAL A 42 -3.64 19.93 15.32
C VAL A 42 -3.85 19.12 16.57
N ASP A 43 -5.04 19.27 17.16
CA ASP A 43 -5.42 18.46 18.30
C ASP A 43 -5.67 17.02 17.85
N GLU A 44 -5.37 16.06 18.74
CA GLU A 44 -5.80 14.68 18.58
C GLU A 44 -7.32 14.61 18.83
N GLU A 45 -8.11 15.10 17.88
CA GLU A 45 -9.55 14.92 17.91
C GLU A 45 -9.88 13.41 17.92
N GLY A 46 -10.95 13.04 18.63
CA GLY A 46 -11.39 11.66 18.92
C GLY A 46 -11.83 10.83 17.72
N HIS A 47 -11.10 10.90 16.61
CA HIS A 47 -11.32 10.10 15.42
C HIS A 47 -11.13 8.61 15.71
N GLU A 48 -11.92 7.78 15.01
CA GLU A 48 -11.91 6.31 15.10
C GLU A 48 -10.64 5.66 14.49
N GLY A 49 -9.46 6.12 14.91
CA GLY A 49 -8.16 5.58 14.53
C GLY A 49 -7.34 6.47 13.60
N ARG A 50 -6.06 6.10 13.47
CA ARG A 50 -5.01 6.92 12.82
C ARG A 50 -5.28 7.25 11.36
N TYR A 51 -5.92 6.35 10.60
CA TYR A 51 -6.22 6.62 9.19
C TYR A 51 -7.32 7.67 9.03
N SER A 52 -8.30 7.70 9.94
CA SER A 52 -9.36 8.70 9.95
C SER A 52 -8.78 10.09 10.28
N GLN A 53 -7.89 10.16 11.27
CA GLN A 53 -7.15 11.37 11.62
C GLN A 53 -6.27 11.87 10.47
N MET A 54 -5.47 10.98 9.86
CA MET A 54 -4.65 11.33 8.69
C MET A 54 -5.52 11.83 7.52
N THR A 55 -6.66 11.18 7.28
CA THR A 55 -7.61 11.60 6.24
C THR A 55 -8.18 12.98 6.54
N HIS A 56 -8.50 13.28 7.81
CA HIS A 56 -8.97 14.59 8.23
C HIS A 56 -7.94 15.69 7.92
N TYR A 57 -6.67 15.49 8.25
CA TYR A 57 -5.62 16.47 7.91
C TYR A 57 -5.40 16.62 6.41
N HIS A 58 -5.48 15.54 5.63
CA HIS A 58 -5.46 15.66 4.17
C HIS A 58 -6.63 16.49 3.64
N ARG A 59 -7.85 16.33 4.17
CA ARG A 59 -9.00 17.15 3.77
C ARG A 59 -8.75 18.63 4.03
N ARG A 60 -8.20 18.97 5.20
CA ARG A 60 -7.84 20.35 5.54
C ARG A 60 -6.82 20.91 4.56
N ALA A 61 -5.73 20.18 4.30
CA ALA A 61 -4.71 20.58 3.33
C ALA A 61 -5.29 20.81 1.92
N ILE A 62 -6.20 19.92 1.47
CA ILE A 62 -6.86 20.04 0.17
C ILE A 62 -7.73 21.28 0.08
N THR A 63 -8.52 21.57 1.13
CA THR A 63 -9.34 22.78 1.21
C THR A 63 -8.47 24.04 1.20
N ASP A 64 -7.40 24.05 2.00
CA ASP A 64 -6.50 25.20 2.14
C ASP A 64 -5.72 25.51 0.86
N ALA A 65 -5.49 24.50 0.01
CA ALA A 65 -4.78 24.65 -1.26
C ALA A 65 -5.59 25.37 -2.34
N ARG A 66 -6.92 25.54 -2.19
CA ARG A 66 -7.78 26.31 -3.10
C ARG A 66 -7.58 25.99 -4.59
N GLY A 67 -7.42 24.70 -4.91
CA GLY A 67 -7.23 24.22 -6.29
C GLY A 67 -5.79 24.16 -6.79
N ALA A 68 -4.80 24.52 -5.96
CA ALA A 68 -3.39 24.30 -6.28
C ALA A 68 -3.06 22.80 -6.40
N ALA A 69 -1.99 22.49 -7.13
CA ALA A 69 -1.38 21.17 -7.12
C ALA A 69 -0.81 20.87 -5.72
N LEU A 70 -1.07 19.67 -5.23
CA LEU A 70 -0.65 19.18 -3.93
C LEU A 70 0.40 18.10 -4.12
N ILE A 71 1.53 18.23 -3.42
CA ILE A 71 2.50 17.15 -3.26
C ILE A 71 2.29 16.56 -1.87
N PHE A 72 1.80 15.33 -1.80
CA PHE A 72 1.63 14.63 -0.54
C PHE A 72 2.97 14.04 -0.15
N ALA A 73 3.67 14.71 0.76
CA ALA A 73 4.88 14.18 1.38
C ALA A 73 4.51 13.44 2.66
N SER A 74 4.65 12.12 2.64
CA SER A 74 4.58 11.31 3.86
C SER A 74 5.68 11.78 4.82
N PRO A 75 5.38 12.01 6.12
CA PRO A 75 6.32 12.61 7.07
C PRO A 75 7.59 11.77 7.29
N ASP A 76 7.50 10.49 6.96
CA ASP A 76 8.55 9.50 7.09
C ASP A 76 8.80 8.93 5.68
N SER A 77 9.31 9.71 4.72
CA SER A 77 9.61 9.21 3.37
C SER A 77 11.00 9.61 2.87
N LEU A 78 11.55 8.76 2.01
CA LEU A 78 12.77 9.03 1.26
C LEU A 78 12.41 9.19 -0.21
N LEU A 79 12.98 10.19 -0.85
CA LEU A 79 12.83 10.49 -2.27
C LEU A 79 14.22 10.51 -2.91
N SER A 80 14.33 9.99 -4.13
CA SER A 80 15.55 10.15 -4.93
C SER A 80 15.79 11.63 -5.25
N THR A 81 17.04 11.98 -5.55
CA THR A 81 17.38 13.27 -6.16
C THR A 81 16.55 13.46 -7.44
N ASP A 82 16.15 14.70 -7.70
CA ASP A 82 15.30 15.14 -8.82
C ASP A 82 13.86 14.56 -8.87
N ALA A 83 13.41 13.80 -7.87
CA ALA A 83 12.03 13.32 -7.78
C ALA A 83 11.00 14.46 -7.89
N LEU A 84 11.21 15.60 -7.21
CA LEU A 84 10.27 16.72 -7.31
C LEU A 84 10.39 17.48 -8.62
N ARG A 85 11.59 17.52 -9.22
CA ARG A 85 11.78 18.06 -10.58
C ARG A 85 10.98 17.28 -11.60
N TYR A 86 11.00 15.94 -11.52
CA TYR A 86 10.15 15.10 -12.34
C TYR A 86 8.68 15.45 -12.16
N VAL A 87 8.19 15.46 -10.91
CA VAL A 87 6.78 15.77 -10.60
C VAL A 87 6.34 17.12 -11.20
N VAL A 88 7.16 18.17 -11.03
CA VAL A 88 6.86 19.50 -11.57
C VAL A 88 6.86 19.49 -13.10
N ALA A 89 7.81 18.81 -13.74
CA ALA A 89 7.85 18.67 -15.20
C ALA A 89 6.62 17.93 -15.74
N ARG A 90 6.15 16.88 -15.06
CA ARG A 90 4.93 16.15 -15.44
C ARG A 90 3.69 17.04 -15.32
N HIS A 91 3.59 17.81 -14.24
CA HIS A 91 2.50 18.79 -14.08
C HIS A 91 2.52 19.85 -15.19
N ALA A 92 3.70 20.36 -15.56
CA ALA A 92 3.85 21.36 -16.62
C ALA A 92 3.37 20.88 -18.00
N VAL A 93 3.45 19.58 -18.29
CA VAL A 93 2.93 18.98 -19.53
C VAL A 93 1.47 18.50 -19.42
N GLY A 94 0.75 18.91 -18.38
CA GLY A 94 -0.68 18.67 -18.23
C GLY A 94 -1.07 17.47 -17.37
N MET A 95 -0.11 16.69 -16.84
CA MET A 95 -0.44 15.59 -15.93
C MET A 95 -1.07 16.14 -14.65
N ARG A 96 -2.19 15.56 -14.24
CA ARG A 96 -2.96 15.95 -13.05
C ARG A 96 -2.69 15.06 -11.85
N ALA A 97 -2.01 13.93 -12.04
CA ALA A 97 -1.54 13.09 -10.94
C ALA A 97 -0.18 12.46 -11.27
N VAL A 98 0.65 12.27 -10.25
CA VAL A 98 1.82 11.39 -10.31
C VAL A 98 1.69 10.36 -9.18
N VAL A 99 1.67 9.08 -9.54
CA VAL A 99 1.48 7.98 -8.59
C VAL A 99 2.68 7.03 -8.58
N VAL A 100 3.05 6.55 -7.40
CA VAL A 100 4.26 5.75 -7.15
C VAL A 100 3.92 4.47 -6.35
N PRO A 101 4.75 3.41 -6.41
CA PRO A 101 4.46 2.18 -5.67
C PRO A 101 4.59 2.41 -4.15
N PRO A 102 3.66 1.91 -3.32
CA PRO A 102 3.68 2.12 -1.87
C PRO A 102 4.64 1.14 -1.17
N VAL A 103 5.95 1.26 -1.44
CA VAL A 103 6.98 0.42 -0.83
C VAL A 103 7.40 0.98 0.51
N ARG A 104 7.48 0.11 1.52
CA ARG A 104 7.80 0.49 2.89
C ARG A 104 9.13 -0.09 3.34
N LEU A 105 9.88 0.72 4.07
CA LEU A 105 11.13 0.35 4.74
C LEU A 105 10.94 0.32 6.25
N THR A 106 11.79 -0.44 6.93
CA THR A 106 11.80 -0.50 8.39
C THR A 106 12.51 0.72 8.96
N LYS A 107 11.73 1.61 9.60
CA LYS A 107 12.24 2.86 10.19
C LYS A 107 13.43 2.62 11.11
N GLU A 108 13.36 1.56 11.91
CA GLU A 108 14.39 1.21 12.90
C GLU A 108 15.74 0.79 12.27
N SER A 109 15.75 0.26 11.05
CA SER A 109 17.00 -0.08 10.33
C SER A 109 17.48 1.08 9.46
N VAL A 110 16.55 1.85 8.88
CA VAL A 110 16.87 2.96 7.98
C VAL A 110 17.51 4.13 8.72
N LEU A 111 16.96 4.57 9.85
CA LEU A 111 17.43 5.80 10.49
C LEU A 111 18.90 5.72 10.94
N PRO A 112 19.38 4.65 11.62
CA PRO A 112 20.80 4.53 11.93
C PRO A 112 21.70 4.49 10.68
N ALA A 113 21.24 3.82 9.61
CA ALA A 113 21.99 3.73 8.36
C ALA A 113 22.10 5.09 7.65
N LEU A 114 21.06 5.92 7.70
CA LEU A 114 21.12 7.30 7.19
C LEU A 114 22.08 8.17 7.98
N VAL A 115 22.09 8.04 9.31
CA VAL A 115 23.04 8.77 10.17
C VAL A 115 24.47 8.35 9.83
N ALA A 116 24.74 7.05 9.68
CA ALA A 116 26.05 6.53 9.32
C ALA A 116 26.52 6.97 7.92
N ARG A 117 25.60 7.08 6.95
CA ARG A 117 25.88 7.62 5.62
C ARG A 117 26.24 9.11 5.63
N GLY A 118 25.76 9.87 6.62
CA GLY A 118 26.01 11.32 6.74
C GLY A 118 25.29 12.20 5.71
N SER A 119 24.55 11.61 4.77
CA SER A 119 23.77 12.32 3.76
C SER A 119 22.44 11.62 3.49
N ALA A 120 21.39 12.42 3.35
CA ALA A 120 20.05 11.96 2.95
C ALA A 120 19.83 12.01 1.43
N ALA A 121 20.82 12.45 0.65
CA ALA A 121 20.73 12.48 -0.80
C ALA A 121 21.07 11.10 -1.40
N PHE A 122 20.26 10.68 -2.37
CA PHE A 122 20.43 9.43 -3.10
C PHE A 122 20.15 9.64 -4.58
N ALA A 123 21.07 9.21 -5.45
CA ALA A 123 20.67 8.94 -6.83
C ALA A 123 19.60 7.84 -6.86
N PRO A 124 18.73 7.76 -7.88
CA PRO A 124 17.60 6.85 -7.85
C PRO A 124 17.98 5.38 -7.63
N ARG A 125 18.98 4.86 -8.37
CA ARG A 125 19.50 3.48 -8.19
C ARG A 125 20.15 3.26 -6.82
N GLU A 126 20.84 4.25 -6.27
CA GLU A 126 21.40 4.17 -4.92
C GLU A 126 20.30 4.06 -3.87
N LEU A 127 19.21 4.80 -4.03
CA LEU A 127 18.07 4.74 -3.11
C LEU A 127 17.41 3.37 -3.16
N VAL A 128 17.24 2.79 -4.35
CA VAL A 128 16.72 1.42 -4.49
C VAL A 128 17.65 0.43 -3.80
N ARG A 129 18.97 0.51 -4.03
CA ARG A 129 19.95 -0.39 -3.42
C ARG A 129 19.86 -0.34 -1.90
N PHE A 130 19.87 0.87 -1.34
CA PHE A 130 19.66 1.12 0.08
C PHE A 130 18.32 0.58 0.60
N ALA A 131 17.25 0.72 -0.18
CA ALA A 131 15.92 0.24 0.19
C ALA A 131 15.81 -1.28 0.26
N LEU A 132 16.47 -2.03 -0.64
CA LEU A 132 16.38 -3.50 -0.69
C LEU A 132 16.89 -4.17 0.60
N ASP A 133 17.87 -3.55 1.27
CA ASP A 133 18.43 -4.00 2.56
C ASP A 133 17.54 -3.67 3.77
N HIS A 134 16.53 -2.85 3.56
CA HIS A 134 15.71 -2.27 4.63
C HIS A 134 14.21 -2.49 4.43
N LEU A 135 13.81 -3.41 3.56
CA LEU A 135 12.39 -3.68 3.29
C LEU A 135 11.62 -4.04 4.56
N HIS A 136 10.48 -3.37 4.74
CA HIS A 136 9.61 -3.61 5.87
C HIS A 136 8.94 -4.99 5.75
N PRO A 137 8.67 -5.71 6.88
CA PRO A 137 7.95 -6.98 6.85
C PRO A 137 6.59 -6.92 6.14
N ALA A 138 5.93 -5.76 6.13
CA ALA A 138 4.70 -5.55 5.36
C ALA A 138 4.93 -5.65 3.85
N THR A 139 6.00 -5.07 3.33
CA THR A 139 6.40 -5.14 1.92
C THR A 139 6.79 -6.56 1.56
N LEU A 140 7.62 -7.21 2.38
CA LEU A 140 8.00 -8.62 2.17
C LEU A 140 6.78 -9.56 2.13
N ALA A 141 5.70 -9.24 2.85
CA ALA A 141 4.46 -10.01 2.82
C ALA A 141 3.65 -9.87 1.51
N TYR A 142 4.06 -8.99 0.59
CA TYR A 142 3.53 -8.87 -0.76
C TYR A 142 4.39 -9.59 -1.81
N MET A 143 5.52 -10.19 -1.44
CA MET A 143 6.31 -10.99 -2.38
C MET A 143 5.53 -12.21 -2.84
N ALA A 144 5.63 -12.56 -4.13
CA ALA A 144 4.89 -13.66 -4.74
C ALA A 144 5.22 -15.02 -4.11
N ASP A 145 6.45 -15.18 -3.65
CA ASP A 145 7.00 -16.33 -2.95
C ASP A 145 6.91 -16.23 -1.41
N ALA A 146 6.27 -15.19 -0.87
CA ALA A 146 6.21 -14.99 0.58
C ALA A 146 5.53 -16.17 1.30
N SER A 147 6.25 -16.76 2.26
CA SER A 147 5.73 -17.81 3.14
C SER A 147 4.55 -17.33 4.00
N ARG A 148 4.47 -16.02 4.25
CA ARG A 148 3.44 -15.34 5.03
C ARG A 148 2.85 -14.18 4.24
N PHE A 149 1.97 -14.52 3.30
CA PHE A 149 1.37 -13.54 2.42
C PHE A 149 0.30 -12.69 3.13
N ASN A 150 0.16 -11.43 2.71
CA ASN A 150 -0.81 -10.50 3.25
C ASN A 150 -2.25 -11.04 3.11
N ALA A 151 -3.06 -10.90 4.17
CA ALA A 151 -4.45 -11.36 4.16
C ALA A 151 -5.36 -10.49 3.27
N PHE A 152 -4.96 -9.25 3.00
CA PHE A 152 -5.64 -8.31 2.13
C PHE A 152 -4.64 -7.80 1.08
N PRO A 153 -4.38 -8.58 0.02
CA PRO A 153 -3.32 -8.27 -0.91
C PRO A 153 -3.76 -7.18 -1.89
N THR A 154 -3.41 -5.94 -1.56
CA THR A 154 -3.53 -4.75 -2.41
C THR A 154 -2.46 -4.65 -3.49
N GLY A 155 -1.49 -5.56 -3.50
CA GLY A 155 -0.42 -5.62 -4.49
C GLY A 155 0.23 -7.00 -4.53
N LEU A 156 1.22 -7.15 -5.40
CA LEU A 156 2.08 -8.32 -5.56
C LEU A 156 3.45 -7.85 -6.05
N GLN A 157 4.51 -8.47 -5.54
CA GLN A 157 5.89 -8.12 -5.85
C GLN A 157 6.70 -9.35 -6.23
N TRP A 158 7.67 -9.17 -7.11
CA TRP A 158 8.60 -10.22 -7.54
C TRP A 158 10.02 -9.73 -7.37
N ARG A 159 10.87 -10.52 -6.70
CA ARG A 159 12.31 -10.27 -6.70
C ARG A 159 12.87 -10.55 -8.09
N VAL A 160 13.82 -9.72 -8.51
CA VAL A 160 14.66 -9.96 -9.69
C VAL A 160 16.09 -10.01 -9.17
N GLY A 161 16.53 -11.22 -8.82
CA GLY A 161 17.82 -11.45 -8.16
C GLY A 161 18.02 -10.59 -6.90
N GLU A 162 19.22 -10.02 -6.78
CA GLU A 162 19.60 -9.04 -5.76
C GLU A 162 19.46 -7.60 -6.27
N GLU A 163 19.25 -7.43 -7.58
CA GLU A 163 19.33 -6.17 -8.29
C GLU A 163 18.04 -5.35 -8.18
N GLY A 164 16.92 -5.97 -7.81
CA GLY A 164 15.66 -5.24 -7.69
C GLY A 164 14.41 -6.07 -7.48
N MET A 165 13.28 -5.42 -7.75
CA MET A 165 11.96 -6.04 -7.76
C MET A 165 11.00 -5.39 -8.75
N ILE A 166 10.03 -6.16 -9.20
CA ILE A 166 8.85 -5.67 -9.93
C ILE A 166 7.68 -5.58 -8.96
N SER A 167 6.97 -4.46 -8.99
CA SER A 167 5.78 -4.23 -8.18
C SER A 167 4.55 -4.02 -9.06
N ARG A 168 3.43 -4.65 -8.68
CA ARG A 168 2.09 -4.39 -9.21
C ARG A 168 1.15 -4.13 -8.04
N SER A 169 0.42 -3.01 -8.07
CA SER A 169 -0.43 -2.60 -6.97
C SER A 169 -1.76 -2.05 -7.47
N PHE A 170 -2.84 -2.40 -6.78
CA PHE A 170 -4.15 -1.78 -7.01
C PHE A 170 -4.18 -0.36 -6.47
N HIS A 171 -3.50 -0.11 -5.35
CA HIS A 171 -3.41 1.18 -4.69
C HIS A 171 -1.98 1.71 -4.84
N LEU A 172 -1.82 2.78 -5.61
CA LEU A 172 -0.56 3.52 -5.72
C LEU A 172 -0.64 4.77 -4.86
N TYR A 173 0.50 5.21 -4.34
CA TYR A 173 0.58 6.42 -3.53
C TYR A 173 0.53 7.65 -4.44
N PRO A 174 -0.44 8.56 -4.26
CA PRO A 174 -0.47 9.81 -5.01
C PRO A 174 0.56 10.79 -4.46
N LEU A 175 1.74 10.81 -5.08
CA LEU A 175 2.79 11.77 -4.71
C LEU A 175 2.38 13.19 -5.09
N MET A 176 1.74 13.37 -6.25
CA MET A 176 1.18 14.65 -6.68
C MET A 176 -0.26 14.49 -7.14
N LEU A 177 -1.13 15.44 -6.77
CA LEU A 177 -2.47 15.61 -7.33
C LEU A 177 -2.76 17.08 -7.58
N ALA A 178 -3.17 17.39 -8.80
CA ALA A 178 -3.74 18.66 -9.20
C ALA A 178 -5.23 18.40 -9.52
N PRO A 179 -6.14 18.59 -8.56
CA PRO A 179 -7.54 18.22 -8.72
C PRO A 179 -8.17 18.98 -9.91
N VAL A 180 -8.93 18.27 -10.74
CA VAL A 180 -9.83 18.86 -11.76
C VAL A 180 -11.22 19.10 -11.16
N HIS A 181 -11.61 18.27 -10.19
CA HIS A 181 -12.81 18.43 -9.39
C HIS A 181 -12.46 18.55 -7.92
N LEU A 182 -13.10 19.50 -7.23
CA LEU A 182 -12.98 19.62 -5.78
C LEU A 182 -13.76 18.47 -5.12
N ALA A 183 -13.04 17.40 -4.84
CA ALA A 183 -13.50 16.29 -4.01
C ALA A 183 -12.68 16.24 -2.72
N LEU A 184 -13.28 15.72 -1.66
CA LEU A 184 -12.57 15.42 -0.41
C LEU A 184 -12.45 13.90 -0.25
N PRO A 185 -11.29 13.38 0.19
CA PRO A 185 -11.09 11.96 0.35
C PRO A 185 -12.00 11.40 1.45
N ALA A 186 -12.85 10.42 1.11
CA ALA A 186 -13.68 9.72 2.10
C ALA A 186 -12.86 8.79 3.03
N ARG A 187 -11.68 8.37 2.56
CA ARG A 187 -10.73 7.45 3.20
C ARG A 187 -9.31 7.95 2.95
N THR A 188 -8.31 7.07 3.01
CA THR A 188 -6.95 7.41 2.60
C THR A 188 -6.90 7.90 1.13
N ILE A 189 -5.93 8.76 0.83
CA ILE A 189 -5.79 9.43 -0.48
C ILE A 189 -5.45 8.46 -1.62
N ASP A 190 -4.87 7.30 -1.32
CA ASP A 190 -4.55 6.20 -2.23
C ASP A 190 -5.74 5.24 -2.48
N SER A 191 -6.92 5.53 -1.91
CA SER A 191 -8.16 4.84 -2.23
C SER A 191 -8.86 5.54 -3.41
N ASN A 192 -10.13 5.92 -3.26
CA ASN A 192 -10.94 6.44 -4.37
C ASN A 192 -10.75 7.95 -4.60
N TYR A 193 -9.81 8.59 -3.89
CA TYR A 193 -9.67 10.04 -3.99
C TYR A 193 -9.23 10.47 -5.39
N ILE A 194 -8.23 9.79 -5.94
CA ILE A 194 -7.70 10.06 -7.30
C ILE A 194 -8.82 9.95 -8.33
N GLU A 195 -9.64 8.91 -8.27
CA GLU A 195 -10.78 8.71 -9.18
C GLU A 195 -11.78 9.87 -9.16
N HIS A 196 -12.01 10.47 -7.98
CA HIS A 196 -12.96 11.57 -7.85
C HIS A 196 -12.38 12.92 -8.29
N CYS A 197 -11.08 13.16 -8.08
CA CYS A 197 -10.46 14.45 -8.39
C CYS A 197 -9.77 14.49 -9.76
N VAL A 198 -9.38 13.34 -10.31
CA VAL A 198 -8.74 13.16 -11.62
C VAL A 198 -9.40 11.96 -12.33
N PRO A 199 -10.64 12.13 -12.85
CA PRO A 199 -11.40 11.01 -13.42
C PRO A 199 -10.82 10.51 -14.74
N ASN A 200 -10.18 11.39 -15.53
CA ASN A 200 -9.51 10.99 -16.75
C ASN A 200 -8.18 10.29 -16.42
N MET A 201 -8.06 9.04 -16.86
CA MET A 201 -6.89 8.20 -16.58
C MET A 201 -5.66 8.61 -17.39
N GLU A 202 -5.84 9.29 -18.54
CA GLU A 202 -4.73 9.78 -19.37
C GLU A 202 -3.98 10.94 -18.70
N ASP A 203 -4.62 11.60 -17.74
CA ASP A 203 -4.03 12.68 -16.96
C ASP A 203 -3.23 12.16 -15.74
N ILE A 204 -3.09 10.84 -15.60
CA ILE A 204 -2.41 10.21 -14.47
C ILE A 204 -1.10 9.58 -14.95
N ASP A 205 0.00 10.08 -14.41
CA ASP A 205 1.31 9.51 -14.63
C ASP A 205 1.62 8.41 -13.60
N VAL A 206 1.67 7.17 -14.07
CA VAL A 206 2.11 6.02 -13.28
C VAL A 206 3.62 5.85 -13.45
N VAL A 207 4.39 6.14 -12.40
CA VAL A 207 5.84 5.94 -12.43
C VAL A 207 6.14 4.44 -12.51
N THR A 208 6.64 4.01 -13.67
CA THR A 208 6.92 2.59 -13.97
C THR A 208 8.38 2.21 -13.81
N ASP A 209 9.28 3.17 -13.58
CA ASP A 209 10.71 2.93 -13.49
C ASP A 209 11.36 3.80 -12.40
N SER A 210 12.12 3.16 -11.51
CA SER A 210 12.82 3.84 -10.42
C SER A 210 13.93 4.78 -10.88
N ASP A 211 14.48 4.64 -12.09
CA ASP A 211 15.48 5.58 -12.61
C ASP A 211 14.91 6.99 -12.77
N VAL A 212 13.59 7.09 -12.97
CA VAL A 212 12.88 8.35 -13.13
C VAL A 212 12.56 8.96 -11.77
N LEU A 213 11.99 8.15 -10.87
CA LEU A 213 11.61 8.58 -9.53
C LEU A 213 11.52 7.36 -8.62
N ALA A 214 12.28 7.38 -7.52
CA ALA A 214 12.16 6.40 -6.44
C ALA A 214 11.66 7.07 -5.15
N MET A 215 10.65 6.47 -4.53
CA MET A 215 10.10 6.92 -3.25
C MET A 215 9.81 5.72 -2.35
N PHE A 216 10.16 5.85 -1.07
CA PHE A 216 9.92 4.83 -0.07
C PHE A 216 9.41 5.42 1.24
N ASP A 217 8.38 4.81 1.83
CA ASP A 217 7.85 5.20 3.14
C ASP A 217 8.57 4.45 4.27
N LEU A 218 8.88 5.10 5.38
CA LEU A 218 9.42 4.47 6.58
C LEU A 218 8.27 4.11 7.52
N THR A 219 8.23 2.85 7.94
CA THR A 219 7.25 2.36 8.89
C THR A 219 7.96 1.67 10.04
N ALA A 220 7.57 1.99 11.27
CA ALA A 220 8.05 1.29 12.45
C ALA A 220 7.68 -0.20 12.39
N LYS A 221 8.64 -1.10 12.60
CA LYS A 221 8.49 -2.56 12.53
C LYS A 221 7.29 -3.08 13.34
N ARG A 222 7.08 -2.51 14.53
CA ARG A 222 5.95 -2.87 15.42
C ARG A 222 4.58 -2.55 14.83
N ARG A 223 4.49 -1.60 13.90
CA ARG A 223 3.23 -1.27 13.20
C ARG A 223 2.81 -2.40 12.24
N TYR A 224 3.66 -3.39 11.99
CA TYR A 224 3.24 -4.68 11.46
C TYR A 224 2.52 -5.56 12.51
N GLY A 225 1.50 -4.97 13.15
CA GLY A 225 0.66 -5.60 14.15
C GLY A 225 -0.40 -6.50 13.52
N GLY A 226 0.02 -7.63 12.96
CA GLY A 226 -0.87 -8.77 12.76
C GLY A 226 -1.81 -8.71 11.55
N ARG A 227 -1.47 -9.52 10.54
CA ARG A 227 -2.41 -10.33 9.72
C ARG A 227 -1.72 -11.14 8.63
N ALA A 228 -0.37 -11.14 8.53
CA ALA A 228 0.35 -12.23 7.88
C ALA A 228 -0.11 -13.54 8.51
N LYS A 229 -0.96 -14.25 7.80
CA LYS A 229 -1.34 -15.61 8.17
C LYS A 229 -0.31 -16.51 7.49
N THR A 230 -0.04 -17.66 8.08
CA THR A 230 0.79 -18.73 7.50
C THR A 230 0.10 -19.29 6.24
N ARG A 231 0.12 -18.52 5.16
CA ARG A 231 -0.59 -18.79 3.92
C ARG A 231 0.22 -18.20 2.77
N THR A 232 0.52 -19.04 1.80
CA THR A 232 1.08 -18.66 0.50
C THR A 232 0.12 -17.76 -0.27
N MET A 233 0.66 -17.04 -1.25
CA MET A 233 -0.12 -16.26 -2.21
C MET A 233 -1.19 -17.14 -2.88
N ARG A 234 -2.39 -16.58 -3.08
CA ARG A 234 -3.49 -17.25 -3.78
C ARG A 234 -4.18 -16.28 -4.73
N ILE A 235 -4.18 -16.61 -6.02
CA ILE A 235 -4.81 -15.82 -7.09
C ILE A 235 -6.24 -15.41 -6.76
N TRP A 236 -7.08 -16.32 -6.23
CA TRP A 236 -8.46 -15.99 -5.89
C TRP A 236 -8.61 -14.86 -4.86
N ARG A 237 -7.63 -14.64 -3.99
CA ARG A 237 -7.66 -13.50 -3.05
C ARG A 237 -7.36 -12.19 -3.74
N LEU A 238 -6.34 -12.15 -4.59
CA LEU A 238 -6.03 -11.00 -5.43
C LEU A 238 -7.22 -10.67 -6.33
N ALA A 239 -7.77 -11.66 -7.03
CA ALA A 239 -8.98 -11.50 -7.84
C ALA A 239 -10.18 -10.99 -7.03
N SER A 240 -10.32 -11.40 -5.77
CA SER A 240 -11.37 -10.89 -4.89
C SER A 240 -11.13 -9.45 -4.42
N VAL A 241 -9.88 -9.00 -4.31
CA VAL A 241 -9.56 -7.57 -4.11
C VAL A 241 -9.87 -6.81 -5.38
N ALA A 242 -9.35 -7.26 -6.53
CA ALA A 242 -9.61 -6.69 -7.85
C ALA A 242 -11.11 -6.52 -8.16
N GLY A 243 -11.96 -7.46 -7.76
CA GLY A 243 -13.41 -7.36 -7.96
C GLY A 243 -14.08 -6.18 -7.21
N ARG A 244 -13.40 -5.56 -6.25
CA ARG A 244 -13.86 -4.39 -5.48
C ARG A 244 -13.10 -3.11 -5.81
N CYS A 245 -12.09 -3.21 -6.68
CA CYS A 245 -11.33 -2.08 -7.18
C CYS A 245 -12.15 -1.31 -8.21
N SER A 246 -11.99 0.01 -8.22
CA SER A 246 -12.55 0.87 -9.27
C SER A 246 -11.71 0.80 -10.55
N PRO A 247 -12.17 1.39 -11.68
CA PRO A 247 -11.40 1.41 -12.93
C PRO A 247 -9.96 1.91 -12.77
N HIS A 248 -9.73 3.00 -12.04
CA HIS A 248 -8.39 3.53 -11.76
C HIS A 248 -7.47 2.52 -11.08
N HIS A 249 -7.95 1.88 -10.01
CA HIS A 249 -7.16 0.85 -9.31
C HIS A 249 -6.83 -0.35 -10.22
N LEU A 250 -7.74 -0.70 -11.14
CA LEU A 250 -7.51 -1.76 -12.11
C LEU A 250 -6.52 -1.34 -13.21
N LEU A 251 -6.50 -0.07 -13.59
CA LEU A 251 -5.47 0.50 -14.46
C LEU A 251 -4.10 0.39 -13.78
N PHE A 252 -3.97 0.87 -12.54
CA PHE A 252 -2.70 0.83 -11.79
C PHE A 252 -2.11 -0.58 -11.72
N TRP A 253 -2.94 -1.58 -11.49
CA TRP A 253 -2.54 -2.98 -11.45
C TRP A 253 -1.89 -3.49 -12.76
N ARG A 254 -2.24 -2.90 -13.91
CA ARG A 254 -1.69 -3.28 -15.22
C ARG A 254 -0.25 -2.83 -15.42
N HIS A 255 0.23 -1.86 -14.66
CA HIS A 255 1.61 -1.39 -14.75
C HIS A 255 2.55 -2.31 -13.98
N ALA A 256 3.59 -2.81 -14.64
CA ALA A 256 4.76 -3.36 -13.97
C ALA A 256 5.67 -2.19 -13.60
N ILE A 257 5.91 -2.01 -12.31
CA ILE A 257 6.79 -0.94 -11.80
C ILE A 257 8.13 -1.55 -11.43
N ARG A 258 9.20 -1.10 -12.08
CA ARG A 258 10.57 -1.60 -11.92
C ARG A 258 11.27 -0.79 -10.84
N LEU A 259 11.77 -1.48 -9.83
CA LEU A 259 12.59 -0.91 -8.77
C LEU A 259 13.95 -1.60 -8.83
N HIS A 260 14.91 -0.99 -9.51
CA HIS A 260 16.18 -1.63 -9.88
C HIS A 260 17.40 -0.79 -9.50
N THR A 261 18.53 -1.47 -9.38
CA THR A 261 19.82 -0.89 -8.97
C THR A 261 20.83 -0.82 -10.11
N ASP A 262 20.57 -1.52 -11.21
CA ASP A 262 21.47 -1.73 -12.35
C ASP A 262 20.66 -1.88 -13.64
N VAL A 263 21.35 -2.01 -14.79
CA VAL A 263 20.71 -2.12 -16.11
C VAL A 263 19.78 -3.35 -16.17
N LEU A 264 18.62 -3.17 -16.79
CA LEU A 264 17.61 -4.22 -16.95
C LEU A 264 18.08 -5.27 -17.97
N ASP A 265 18.39 -6.47 -17.49
CA ASP A 265 18.78 -7.62 -18.30
C ASP A 265 17.58 -8.54 -18.67
N ALA A 266 17.87 -9.69 -19.29
CA ALA A 266 16.85 -10.66 -19.69
C ALA A 266 16.03 -11.23 -18.52
N ARG A 267 16.55 -11.21 -17.28
CA ARG A 267 15.81 -11.68 -16.09
C ARG A 267 14.64 -10.76 -15.80
N TRP A 268 14.80 -9.45 -15.98
CA TRP A 268 13.71 -8.47 -15.83
C TRP A 268 12.57 -8.76 -16.78
N SER A 269 12.86 -8.96 -18.07
CA SER A 269 11.83 -9.29 -19.05
C SER A 269 11.11 -10.61 -18.73
N ALA A 270 11.82 -11.61 -18.23
CA ALA A 270 11.22 -12.88 -17.81
C ALA A 270 10.24 -12.69 -16.64
N VAL A 271 10.65 -11.98 -15.59
CA VAL A 271 9.80 -11.71 -14.42
C VAL A 271 8.64 -10.77 -14.78
N GLU A 272 8.83 -9.81 -15.69
CA GLU A 272 7.74 -8.98 -16.21
C GLU A 272 6.67 -9.80 -16.91
N LYS A 273 7.07 -10.73 -17.78
CA LYS A 273 6.16 -11.65 -18.48
C LYS A 273 5.38 -12.52 -17.49
N GLU A 274 6.05 -13.06 -16.48
CA GLU A 274 5.40 -13.81 -15.40
C GLU A 274 4.39 -12.93 -14.66
N SER A 275 4.81 -11.73 -14.25
CA SER A 275 3.97 -10.79 -13.52
C SER A 275 2.73 -10.38 -14.32
N ALA A 276 2.87 -10.22 -15.64
CA ALA A 276 1.80 -9.89 -16.57
C ALA A 276 0.79 -11.03 -16.67
N ALA A 277 1.26 -12.28 -16.84
CA ALA A 277 0.38 -13.45 -16.88
C ALA A 277 -0.46 -13.59 -15.58
N ILE A 278 0.15 -13.31 -14.42
CA ILE A 278 -0.56 -13.30 -13.15
C ILE A 278 -1.56 -12.15 -13.05
N ALA A 279 -1.17 -10.94 -13.51
CA ALA A 279 -2.05 -9.80 -13.54
C ALA A 279 -3.30 -10.06 -14.40
N ASP A 280 -3.13 -10.61 -15.60
CA ASP A 280 -4.22 -10.96 -16.51
C ASP A 280 -5.13 -12.03 -15.90
N LEU A 281 -4.57 -13.06 -15.28
CA LEU A 281 -5.33 -14.10 -14.60
C LEU A 281 -6.19 -13.54 -13.44
N VAL A 282 -5.63 -12.60 -12.68
CA VAL A 282 -6.33 -11.91 -11.59
C VAL A 282 -7.51 -11.09 -12.14
N LEU A 283 -7.30 -10.35 -13.23
CA LEU A 283 -8.34 -9.55 -13.87
C LEU A 283 -9.44 -10.42 -14.47
N ALA A 284 -9.09 -11.51 -15.17
CA ALA A 284 -10.03 -12.46 -15.75
C ALA A 284 -10.94 -13.12 -14.70
N ARG A 285 -10.41 -13.36 -13.49
CA ARG A 285 -11.14 -14.04 -12.40
C ARG A 285 -11.90 -13.11 -11.46
N ARG A 286 -11.77 -11.79 -11.60
CA ARG A 286 -12.27 -10.81 -10.61
C ARG A 286 -13.77 -10.87 -10.37
N HIS A 287 -14.57 -11.04 -11.43
CA HIS A 287 -16.04 -11.05 -11.33
C HIS A 287 -16.55 -12.31 -10.62
N LEU A 288 -15.98 -13.47 -10.94
CA LEU A 288 -16.29 -14.72 -10.25
C LEU A 288 -15.84 -14.66 -8.78
N ALA A 289 -14.63 -14.16 -8.52
CA ALA A 289 -14.12 -14.01 -7.16
C ALA A 289 -15.01 -13.08 -6.31
N ARG A 290 -15.51 -11.99 -6.90
CA ARG A 290 -16.46 -11.06 -6.26
C ARG A 290 -17.75 -11.76 -5.87
N ARG A 291 -18.35 -12.53 -6.78
CA ARG A 291 -19.59 -13.29 -6.53
C ARG A 291 -19.40 -14.33 -5.41
N LEU A 292 -18.25 -15.02 -5.40
CA LEU A 292 -17.96 -16.06 -4.41
C LEU A 292 -17.46 -15.53 -3.06
N HIS A 293 -17.09 -14.25 -2.97
CA HIS A 293 -16.46 -13.68 -1.77
C HIS A 293 -17.26 -13.86 -0.48
N PRO A 294 -18.58 -13.60 -0.43
CA PRO A 294 -19.37 -13.78 0.80
C PRO A 294 -19.32 -15.23 1.30
N MET A 295 -19.47 -16.21 0.39
CA MET A 295 -19.38 -17.63 0.71
C MET A 295 -17.98 -18.01 1.22
N LEU A 296 -16.92 -17.52 0.56
CA LEU A 296 -15.54 -17.78 0.99
C LEU A 296 -15.22 -17.16 2.36
N ARG A 297 -15.80 -15.99 2.69
CA ARG A 297 -15.69 -15.39 4.02
C ARG A 297 -16.34 -16.27 5.07
N VAL A 298 -17.54 -16.79 4.81
CA VAL A 298 -18.24 -17.73 5.70
C VAL A 298 -17.39 -18.97 5.94
N ILE A 299 -16.89 -19.62 4.88
CA ILE A 299 -16.03 -20.82 4.97
C ILE A 299 -14.76 -20.52 5.80
N SER A 300 -14.07 -19.42 5.51
CA SER A 300 -12.86 -19.01 6.24
C SER A 300 -13.17 -18.71 7.72
N SER A 301 -14.31 -18.08 8.03
CA SER A 301 -14.75 -17.85 9.40
C SER A 301 -15.01 -19.16 10.16
N MET A 302 -15.57 -20.15 9.48
CA MET A 302 -15.85 -21.47 10.06
C MET A 302 -14.56 -22.22 10.32
N GLN A 303 -13.62 -22.21 9.38
CA GLN A 303 -12.28 -22.78 9.56
C GLN A 303 -11.55 -22.15 10.75
N GLN A 304 -11.54 -20.81 10.86
CA GLN A 304 -10.90 -20.11 11.98
C GLN A 304 -11.55 -20.44 13.34
N ARG A 305 -12.87 -20.65 13.38
CA ARG A 305 -13.57 -21.10 14.60
C ARG A 305 -13.17 -22.52 14.99
N VAL A 306 -13.06 -23.43 14.02
CA VAL A 306 -12.61 -24.82 14.25
C VAL A 306 -11.16 -24.84 14.73
N GLU A 307 -10.25 -24.09 14.09
CA GLU A 307 -8.84 -23.98 14.48
C GLU A 307 -8.67 -23.40 15.88
N ARG A 308 -9.41 -22.33 16.22
CA ARG A 308 -9.40 -21.76 17.58
C ARG A 308 -9.85 -22.79 18.61
N ARG A 309 -11.00 -23.43 18.40
CA ARG A 309 -11.50 -24.48 19.31
C ARG A 309 -10.54 -25.64 19.45
N ALA A 310 -9.86 -26.06 18.37
CA ALA A 310 -8.85 -27.11 18.43
C ALA A 310 -7.62 -26.70 19.26
N ARG A 311 -7.16 -25.44 19.15
CA ARG A 311 -6.07 -24.90 19.99
C ARG A 311 -6.48 -24.81 21.46
N ASP A 312 -7.69 -24.33 21.74
CA ASP A 312 -8.21 -24.22 23.10
C ASP A 312 -8.32 -25.61 23.75
N LEU A 313 -8.79 -26.62 23.00
CA LEU A 313 -8.82 -28.01 23.46
C LEU A 313 -7.41 -28.56 23.72
N ARG A 314 -6.42 -28.28 22.87
CA ARG A 314 -5.02 -28.70 23.11
C ARG A 314 -4.43 -28.06 24.36
N ARG A 315 -4.71 -26.77 24.60
CA ARG A 315 -4.24 -26.04 25.79
C ARG A 315 -4.88 -26.55 27.08
N ARG A 316 -6.20 -26.79 27.06
CA ARG A 316 -6.96 -27.23 28.23
C ARG A 316 -6.78 -28.71 28.56
N ALA A 317 -6.23 -29.50 27.64
CA ALA A 317 -6.14 -30.94 27.82
C ALA A 317 -4.80 -31.52 27.36
N PRO A 318 -3.71 -31.28 28.10
CA PRO A 318 -2.46 -32.00 27.87
C PRO A 318 -2.60 -33.53 28.04
N ARG A 319 -3.71 -34.03 28.64
CA ARG A 319 -3.97 -35.47 28.88
C ARG A 319 -5.16 -36.08 28.14
N LEU A 320 -5.91 -35.34 27.29
CA LEU A 320 -7.00 -35.98 26.52
C LEU A 320 -6.42 -36.79 25.35
N ARG A 321 -6.55 -38.13 25.43
CA ARG A 321 -6.19 -39.07 24.36
C ARG A 321 -6.67 -38.55 22.99
N LEU A 322 -5.72 -38.38 22.07
CA LEU A 322 -5.84 -37.85 20.70
C LEU A 322 -7.13 -38.28 19.96
N LYS A 323 -7.62 -39.50 20.23
CA LYS A 323 -8.86 -40.10 19.67
C LYS A 323 -10.12 -39.24 19.87
N ARG A 324 -10.29 -38.55 21.01
CA ARG A 324 -11.48 -37.70 21.25
C ARG A 324 -11.47 -36.43 20.39
N ILE A 325 -10.30 -35.83 20.18
CA ILE A 325 -10.14 -34.61 19.37
C ILE A 325 -10.46 -34.92 17.89
N VAL A 326 -9.94 -36.03 17.37
CA VAL A 326 -10.20 -36.46 15.97
C VAL A 326 -11.70 -36.65 15.71
N ARG A 327 -12.43 -37.27 16.66
CA ARG A 327 -13.87 -37.53 16.53
C ARG A 327 -14.68 -36.23 16.46
N VAL A 328 -14.33 -35.21 17.27
CA VAL A 328 -15.01 -33.90 17.26
C VAL A 328 -14.78 -33.17 15.93
N VAL A 329 -13.56 -33.20 15.40
CA VAL A 329 -13.23 -32.58 14.10
C VAL A 329 -13.99 -33.25 12.95
N ALA A 330 -14.08 -34.59 12.95
CA ALA A 330 -14.81 -35.34 11.93
C ALA A 330 -16.31 -35.01 11.93
N ILE A 331 -16.94 -34.91 13.11
CA ILE A 331 -18.35 -34.55 13.26
C ILE A 331 -18.60 -33.12 12.74
N ALA A 332 -17.72 -32.17 13.09
CA ALA A 332 -17.82 -30.80 12.61
C ALA A 332 -17.75 -30.74 11.08
N ARG A 333 -16.78 -31.43 10.45
CA ARG A 333 -16.66 -31.50 8.98
C ARG A 333 -17.91 -32.08 8.31
N LYS A 334 -18.51 -33.14 8.89
CA LYS A 334 -19.74 -33.76 8.37
C LYS A 334 -20.94 -32.79 8.42
N ARG A 335 -21.07 -32.00 9.49
CA ARG A 335 -22.13 -30.98 9.61
C ARG A 335 -21.98 -29.85 8.59
N VAL A 336 -20.76 -29.37 8.33
CA VAL A 336 -20.51 -28.34 7.30
C VAL A 336 -20.89 -28.86 5.91
N ARG A 337 -20.48 -30.08 5.55
CA ARG A 337 -20.84 -30.71 4.27
C ARG A 337 -22.36 -30.83 4.10
N ARG A 338 -23.09 -31.24 5.14
CA ARG A 338 -24.56 -31.32 5.10
C ARG A 338 -25.22 -29.95 4.90
N LYS A 339 -24.69 -28.89 5.52
CA LYS A 339 -25.25 -27.53 5.38
C LYS A 339 -24.99 -26.95 3.99
N MET A 340 -23.90 -27.33 3.33
CA MET A 340 -23.60 -26.93 1.94
C MET A 340 -24.41 -27.70 0.88
N LYS A 341 -24.86 -28.92 1.19
CA LYS A 341 -25.66 -29.74 0.27
C LYS A 341 -27.16 -29.48 0.34
N ARG A 342 -27.66 -28.70 1.31
CA ARG A 342 -29.09 -28.33 1.32
C ARG A 342 -29.31 -27.28 0.23
N PRO A 343 -30.11 -27.56 -0.82
CA PRO A 343 -30.51 -26.55 -1.78
C PRO A 343 -31.16 -25.41 -1.00
N SER A 344 -30.84 -24.16 -1.35
CA SER A 344 -31.66 -23.04 -0.92
C SER A 344 -33.07 -23.32 -1.45
N ARG A 345 -33.99 -23.73 -0.57
CA ARG A 345 -35.42 -23.67 -0.86
C ARG A 345 -35.72 -22.18 -1.00
N GLY A 346 -35.59 -21.67 -2.22
CA GLY A 346 -36.15 -20.39 -2.60
C GLY A 346 -37.65 -20.54 -2.46
N GLY A 347 -38.25 -19.65 -1.67
CA GLY A 347 -39.66 -19.39 -1.74
C GLY A 347 -39.98 -18.92 -3.15
N ALA A 348 -40.76 -19.72 -3.85
CA ALA A 348 -41.68 -19.21 -4.83
C ALA A 348 -42.97 -18.96 -4.04
N GLU A 349 -43.30 -17.70 -3.80
CA GLU A 349 -44.66 -17.27 -3.47
C GLU A 349 -44.79 -15.79 -3.87
N THR A 350 -45.59 -15.61 -4.93
CA THR A 350 -46.33 -14.43 -5.42
C THR A 350 -45.60 -13.12 -5.67
#